data_AF-H3NWT6-F1
#
_entry.id   AF-H3NWT6-F1
#
_cell.length_a   1.000
_cell.length_b   1.000
_cell.length_c   1.000
_cell.angle_alpha   90.00
_cell.angle_beta   90.00
_cell.angle_gamma   90.00
#
_symmetry.space_group_name_H-M   'P 1'
#
loop_
_entity.id
_entity.type
_entity.pdbx_description
1 polymer ?
#
loop_
_entity_poly.entity_id
_entity_poly.type
_entity_poly.pdbx_seq_one_letter_code
_entity_poly.pdbx_strand_id
1 'polypeptide(L)'
;MVTAYTSSLFPVPEYRFTLVTMAQGGIAPEETSHLTTTENTSMTDVNVVLKRFDNPDELREFEKGKFELVTLGGMTIGRATYQPGWKWSEDVGSAMNEAYCHVEHVGMVVSGSATAAMANGEIVEMTPGDLFYVPPSPHDSWVIGNEPYVSLHFMGAAGYAKKGTQDCDTSG
;
A
#
# COMPACT_ATOMS: atom_id res chain seq x y z
N MET A 1 21.15 -17.95 -37.96
CA MET A 1 20.59 -16.67 -38.45
C MET A 1 20.10 -15.90 -37.25
N VAL A 2 20.76 -14.80 -36.90
CA VAL A 2 20.27 -13.86 -35.88
C VAL A 2 20.34 -12.49 -36.52
N THR A 3 19.19 -11.89 -36.71
CA THR A 3 19.00 -10.60 -37.38
C THR A 3 19.38 -9.48 -36.41
N ALA A 4 20.31 -8.62 -36.83
CA ALA A 4 20.68 -7.40 -36.12
C ALA A 4 19.64 -6.29 -36.39
N TYR A 5 19.18 -5.62 -35.34
CA TYR A 5 18.46 -4.35 -35.45
C TYR A 5 19.38 -3.23 -34.98
N THR A 6 19.70 -2.32 -35.90
CA THR A 6 20.40 -1.06 -35.64
C THR A 6 19.36 0.01 -35.27
N SER A 7 19.55 0.74 -34.16
CA SER A 7 18.75 1.93 -33.86
C SER A 7 19.65 3.12 -33.53
N SER A 8 19.64 4.07 -34.46
CA SER A 8 19.80 5.53 -34.38
C SER A 8 20.60 6.15 -33.23
N LEU A 9 21.68 6.81 -33.63
CA LEU A 9 22.45 7.80 -32.89
C LEU A 9 21.64 9.11 -32.73
N PHE A 10 21.53 9.61 -31.50
CA PHE A 10 21.15 11.01 -31.21
C PHE A 10 22.32 11.71 -30.50
N PRO A 11 22.72 12.93 -30.90
CA PRO A 11 23.87 13.63 -30.31
C PRO A 11 23.50 14.32 -28.98
N VAL A 12 24.41 14.22 -28.00
CA VAL A 12 24.40 14.95 -26.72
C VAL A 12 25.05 16.33 -26.88
N PRO A 13 24.48 17.44 -26.34
CA PRO A 13 25.14 18.74 -26.37
C PRO A 13 26.15 18.89 -25.22
N GLU A 14 27.37 19.32 -25.55
CA GLU A 14 28.41 19.73 -24.60
C GLU A 14 28.13 21.15 -24.09
N TYR A 15 28.01 21.32 -22.76
CA TYR A 15 27.96 22.64 -22.13
C TYR A 15 29.34 23.01 -21.59
N ARG A 16 29.92 24.09 -22.11
CA ARG A 16 31.15 24.72 -21.59
C ARG A 16 30.78 25.74 -20.51
N PHE A 17 31.31 25.55 -19.30
CA PHE A 17 31.25 26.56 -18.24
C PHE A 17 32.61 27.27 -18.13
N THR A 18 32.59 28.61 -18.25
CA THR A 18 33.73 29.48 -17.98
C THR A 18 33.77 29.80 -16.48
N LEU A 19 34.90 29.49 -15.83
CA LEU A 19 35.18 29.92 -14.45
C LEU A 19 35.38 31.45 -14.39
N VAL A 20 34.79 32.09 -13.39
CA VAL A 20 35.20 33.41 -12.90
C VAL A 20 35.50 33.29 -11.41
N THR A 21 36.76 33.49 -11.04
CA THR A 21 37.22 33.62 -9.66
C THR A 21 37.43 35.10 -9.35
N MET A 22 36.85 35.64 -8.28
CA MET A 22 37.31 36.88 -7.64
C MET A 22 37.12 36.86 -6.11
N ALA A 23 38.26 36.85 -5.41
CA ALA A 23 38.68 37.52 -4.16
C ALA A 23 37.82 37.60 -2.87
N GLN A 24 38.56 37.47 -1.75
CA GLN A 24 38.19 37.53 -0.32
C GLN A 24 37.50 38.82 0.19
N GLY A 25 36.65 38.64 1.22
CA GLY A 25 36.30 39.65 2.24
C GLY A 25 35.31 39.07 3.25
N GLY A 26 35.60 39.17 4.56
CA GLY A 26 34.90 38.45 5.64
C GLY A 26 33.66 39.13 6.24
N ILE A 27 33.33 38.66 7.45
CA ILE A 27 32.29 39.04 8.44
C ILE A 27 31.05 38.12 8.45
N ALA A 28 30.91 37.35 9.54
CA ALA A 28 29.66 36.79 10.07
C ALA A 28 29.19 37.68 11.24
N PRO A 29 28.03 37.49 11.90
CA PRO A 29 26.95 36.51 11.69
C PRO A 29 25.53 37.14 11.72
N GLU A 30 24.49 36.44 11.27
CA GLU A 30 23.16 36.63 11.86
C GLU A 30 22.29 35.37 11.72
N GLU A 31 21.70 35.03 12.84
CA GLU A 31 20.80 33.93 13.14
C GLU A 31 19.50 34.05 12.33
N THR A 32 19.14 33.02 11.56
CA THR A 32 17.78 32.86 11.05
C THR A 32 17.37 31.41 11.22
N SER A 33 16.45 31.22 12.16
CA SER A 33 15.76 29.98 12.44
C SER A 33 14.91 29.58 11.22
N HIS A 34 15.48 28.74 10.36
CA HIS A 34 14.66 28.01 9.40
C HIS A 34 13.96 26.87 10.14
N LEU A 35 12.69 27.12 10.47
CA LEU A 35 11.68 26.08 10.66
C LEU A 35 11.78 25.14 9.46
N THR A 36 12.34 23.94 9.65
CA THR A 36 12.18 22.87 8.68
C THR A 36 10.75 22.37 8.82
N THR A 37 9.83 22.99 8.09
CA THR A 37 8.59 22.32 7.74
C THR A 37 8.99 21.08 6.97
N THR A 38 8.86 19.92 7.62
CA THR A 38 8.91 18.62 6.97
C THR A 38 7.73 18.56 6.02
N GLU A 39 7.91 19.03 4.79
CA GLU A 39 6.96 18.78 3.72
C GLU A 39 6.98 17.28 3.45
N ASN A 40 6.02 16.58 4.06
CA ASN A 40 5.62 15.24 3.72
C ASN A 40 4.86 15.28 2.38
N THR A 41 5.55 15.73 1.34
CA THR A 41 5.06 15.68 -0.03
C THR A 41 5.37 14.28 -0.53
N SER A 42 4.30 13.50 -0.69
CA SER A 42 4.27 12.24 -1.43
C SER A 42 5.15 12.36 -2.68
N MET A 43 6.37 11.85 -2.61
CA MET A 43 7.19 11.66 -3.79
C MET A 43 6.50 10.58 -4.60
N THR A 44 5.91 10.99 -5.71
CA THR A 44 5.54 10.06 -6.77
C THR A 44 6.78 9.26 -7.13
N ASP A 45 6.68 7.94 -7.09
CA ASP A 45 7.77 7.07 -7.51
C ASP A 45 8.05 7.33 -9.00
N VAL A 46 9.06 8.15 -9.29
CA VAL A 46 9.47 8.50 -10.67
C VAL A 46 10.31 7.41 -11.34
N ASN A 47 10.53 6.29 -10.66
CA ASN A 47 11.32 5.15 -11.12
C ASN A 47 10.51 3.85 -11.02
N VAL A 48 10.93 2.81 -11.76
CA VAL A 48 10.37 1.46 -11.58
C VAL A 48 10.72 0.95 -10.19
N VAL A 49 9.70 0.69 -9.37
CA VAL A 49 9.85 0.16 -8.01
C VAL A 49 9.49 -1.33 -8.00
N LEU A 50 10.39 -2.15 -7.45
CA LEU A 50 10.16 -3.58 -7.22
C LEU A 50 10.25 -3.87 -5.72
N LYS A 51 9.15 -4.37 -5.13
CA LYS A 51 9.09 -4.82 -3.74
C LYS A 51 8.61 -6.26 -3.67
N ARG A 52 8.91 -6.93 -2.56
CA ARG A 52 8.50 -8.32 -2.29
C ARG A 52 7.95 -8.41 -0.87
N PHE A 53 6.89 -9.20 -0.69
CA PHE A 53 6.35 -9.47 0.64
C PHE A 53 7.30 -10.27 1.54
N ASP A 54 8.32 -10.94 0.97
CA ASP A 54 9.33 -11.67 1.74
C ASP A 54 10.32 -10.72 2.46
N ASN A 55 10.33 -9.44 2.06
CA ASN A 55 11.01 -8.35 2.76
C ASN A 55 10.07 -7.13 2.77
N PRO A 56 9.00 -7.18 3.59
CA PRO A 56 7.95 -6.16 3.59
C PRO A 56 8.43 -4.88 4.26
N ASP A 57 7.74 -3.77 4.01
CA ASP A 57 8.01 -2.51 4.70
C ASP A 57 7.54 -2.57 6.17
N GLU A 58 6.43 -3.29 6.41
CA GLU A 58 5.88 -3.55 7.74
C GLU A 58 5.40 -5.00 7.81
N LEU A 59 5.67 -5.65 8.94
CA LEU A 59 5.22 -7.01 9.24
C LEU A 59 4.47 -7.01 10.56
N ARG A 60 3.23 -7.51 10.54
CA ARG A 60 2.42 -7.77 11.72
C ARG A 60 2.27 -9.27 11.89
N GLU A 61 2.68 -9.81 13.03
CA GLU A 61 2.58 -11.23 13.33
C GLU A 61 1.68 -11.48 14.55
N PHE A 62 0.95 -12.59 14.50
CA PHE A 62 0.15 -13.14 15.58
C PHE A 62 0.18 -14.67 15.50
N GLU A 63 -0.29 -15.35 16.54
CA GLU A 63 -0.06 -16.78 16.73
C GLU A 63 -0.39 -17.65 15.50
N LYS A 64 -1.53 -17.39 14.85
CA LYS A 64 -1.98 -18.14 13.67
C LYS A 64 -1.95 -17.36 12.37
N GLY A 65 -1.14 -16.31 12.27
CA GLY A 65 -0.99 -15.64 10.99
C GLY A 65 -0.12 -14.40 11.00
N LYS A 66 -0.03 -13.81 9.81
CA LYS A 66 0.75 -12.62 9.56
C LYS A 66 0.09 -11.73 8.52
N PHE A 67 0.45 -10.46 8.57
CA PHE A 67 0.05 -9.46 7.61
C PHE A 67 1.26 -8.63 7.19
N GLU A 68 1.64 -8.76 5.93
CA GLU A 68 2.85 -8.16 5.35
C GLU A 68 2.44 -6.98 4.47
N LEU A 69 2.90 -5.76 4.77
CA LEU A 69 2.56 -4.57 4.00
C LEU A 69 3.74 -4.10 3.16
N VAL A 70 3.44 -3.73 1.92
CA VAL A 70 4.36 -3.02 1.03
C VAL A 70 3.68 -1.78 0.48
N THR A 71 4.41 -0.67 0.45
CA THR A 71 3.95 0.60 -0.11
C THR A 71 4.77 0.94 -1.34
N LEU A 72 4.09 1.13 -2.48
CA LEU A 72 4.68 1.43 -3.78
C LEU A 72 3.68 2.15 -4.66
N GLY A 73 4.13 3.12 -5.46
CA GLY A 73 3.27 3.85 -6.40
C GLY A 73 2.11 4.58 -5.71
N GLY A 74 2.30 5.02 -4.47
CA GLY A 74 1.26 5.68 -3.67
C GLY A 74 0.15 4.76 -3.14
N MET A 75 0.26 3.44 -3.31
CA MET A 75 -0.67 2.46 -2.77
C MET A 75 0.03 1.57 -1.74
N THR A 76 -0.74 1.11 -0.75
CA THR A 76 -0.29 0.07 0.18
C THR A 76 -1.03 -1.22 -0.14
N ILE A 77 -0.25 -2.28 -0.36
CA ILE A 77 -0.77 -3.63 -0.60
C ILE A 77 -0.36 -4.50 0.58
N GLY A 78 -1.34 -5.17 1.19
CA GLY A 78 -1.13 -6.16 2.24
C GLY A 78 -1.21 -7.59 1.68
N ARG A 79 -0.37 -8.50 2.17
CA ARG A 79 -0.57 -9.94 2.05
C ARG A 79 -0.95 -10.49 3.43
N ALA A 80 -2.13 -11.09 3.52
CA ALA A 80 -2.52 -11.88 4.68
C ALA A 80 -2.10 -13.33 4.46
N THR A 81 -1.60 -14.00 5.51
CA THR A 81 -1.44 -15.45 5.55
C THR A 81 -1.94 -15.96 6.88
N TYR A 82 -3.05 -16.71 6.88
CA TYR A 82 -3.72 -17.21 8.07
C TYR A 82 -3.72 -18.74 8.07
N GLN A 83 -3.36 -19.33 9.21
CA GLN A 83 -3.25 -20.78 9.38
C GLN A 83 -4.63 -21.42 9.64
N PRO A 84 -4.79 -22.73 9.40
CA PRO A 84 -5.97 -23.46 9.82
C PRO A 84 -6.31 -23.21 11.30
N GLY A 85 -7.60 -22.97 11.58
CA GLY A 85 -8.08 -22.61 12.92
C GLY A 85 -7.82 -21.15 13.32
N TRP A 86 -7.32 -20.31 12.42
CA TRP A 86 -7.32 -18.86 12.62
C TRP A 86 -8.75 -18.31 12.56
N LYS A 87 -9.06 -17.42 13.51
CA LYS A 87 -10.30 -16.64 13.56
C LYS A 87 -10.01 -15.25 14.09
N TRP A 88 -10.49 -14.22 13.40
CA TRP A 88 -10.17 -12.83 13.72
C TRP A 88 -10.50 -12.49 15.17
N SER A 89 -11.69 -12.80 15.67
CA SER A 89 -12.07 -12.48 17.06
C SER A 89 -11.15 -13.10 18.12
N GLU A 90 -10.58 -14.27 17.83
CA GLU A 90 -9.74 -15.03 18.77
C GLU A 90 -8.27 -14.65 18.65
N ASP A 91 -7.74 -14.62 17.44
CA ASP A 91 -6.31 -14.43 17.19
C ASP A 91 -5.90 -12.95 17.05
N VAL A 92 -6.85 -12.05 16.80
CA VAL A 92 -6.59 -10.60 16.62
C VAL A 92 -7.44 -9.77 17.60
N GLY A 93 -8.76 -9.93 17.56
CA GLY A 93 -9.72 -9.19 18.36
C GLY A 93 -9.49 -9.33 19.87
N SER A 94 -9.11 -10.53 20.34
CA SER A 94 -8.86 -10.78 21.76
C SER A 94 -7.76 -9.91 22.37
N ALA A 95 -6.69 -9.60 21.62
CA ALA A 95 -5.64 -8.71 22.08
C ALA A 95 -6.10 -7.24 22.17
N MET A 96 -7.15 -6.88 21.43
CA MET A 96 -7.76 -5.54 21.38
C MET A 96 -9.04 -5.45 22.22
N ASN A 97 -9.47 -6.56 22.83
CA ASN A 97 -10.78 -6.69 23.48
C ASN A 97 -11.95 -6.34 22.53
N GLU A 98 -11.84 -6.75 21.27
CA GLU A 98 -12.84 -6.57 20.22
C GLU A 98 -13.42 -7.91 19.75
N ALA A 99 -14.73 -7.95 19.57
CA ALA A 99 -15.43 -9.13 19.04
C ALA A 99 -15.57 -9.13 17.51
N TYR A 100 -15.44 -7.96 16.88
CA TYR A 100 -15.63 -7.76 15.44
C TYR A 100 -14.61 -6.77 14.87
N CYS A 101 -14.23 -7.01 13.63
CA CYS A 101 -13.50 -6.06 12.81
C CYS A 101 -14.46 -4.99 12.27
N HIS A 102 -13.97 -3.74 12.25
CA HIS A 102 -14.68 -2.56 11.72
C HIS A 102 -13.93 -1.94 10.54
N VAL A 103 -12.89 -2.61 10.05
CA VAL A 103 -12.04 -2.11 8.98
C VAL A 103 -12.65 -2.48 7.63
N GLU A 104 -12.67 -1.53 6.70
CA GLU A 104 -13.04 -1.81 5.32
C GLU A 104 -11.96 -2.68 4.65
N HIS A 105 -12.37 -3.74 3.96
CA HIS A 105 -11.47 -4.60 3.22
C HIS A 105 -11.85 -4.66 1.75
N VAL A 106 -10.87 -4.36 0.89
CA VAL A 106 -10.92 -4.65 -0.56
C VAL A 106 -9.75 -5.57 -0.86
N GLY A 107 -10.00 -6.68 -1.54
CA GLY A 107 -8.94 -7.66 -1.75
C GLY A 107 -9.26 -8.75 -2.74
N MET A 108 -8.34 -9.71 -2.83
CA MET A 108 -8.47 -10.91 -3.66
C MET A 108 -7.87 -12.11 -2.95
N VAL A 109 -8.53 -13.26 -3.02
CA VAL A 109 -8.00 -14.52 -2.51
C VAL A 109 -6.99 -15.12 -3.48
N VAL A 110 -5.83 -15.50 -2.95
CA VAL A 110 -4.74 -16.15 -3.70
C VAL A 110 -4.79 -17.67 -3.53
N SER A 111 -4.96 -18.17 -2.31
CA SER A 111 -5.04 -19.60 -2.00
C SER A 111 -5.80 -19.86 -0.69
N GLY A 112 -6.23 -21.11 -0.48
CA GLY A 112 -7.06 -21.49 0.66
C GLY A 112 -8.45 -20.84 0.60
N SER A 113 -9.16 -20.84 1.72
CA SER A 113 -10.49 -20.24 1.81
C SER A 113 -10.75 -19.68 3.20
N ALA A 114 -11.58 -18.64 3.28
CA ALA A 114 -11.98 -18.00 4.53
C ALA A 114 -13.40 -17.47 4.43
N THR A 115 -13.95 -17.02 5.55
CA THR A 115 -15.26 -16.36 5.59
C THR A 115 -15.18 -14.85 5.77
N ALA A 116 -16.18 -14.14 5.26
CA ALA A 116 -16.63 -12.86 5.80
C ALA A 116 -17.96 -13.11 6.52
N ALA A 117 -17.96 -13.06 7.85
CA ALA A 117 -19.11 -13.34 8.68
C ALA A 117 -19.62 -12.04 9.29
N MET A 118 -20.67 -11.48 8.68
CA MET A 118 -21.26 -10.21 9.10
C MET A 118 -22.05 -10.39 10.39
N ALA A 119 -22.08 -9.36 11.24
CA ALA A 119 -22.82 -9.43 12.52
C ALA A 119 -24.35 -9.59 12.36
N ASN A 120 -24.90 -9.36 11.16
CA ASN A 120 -26.31 -9.64 10.84
C ASN A 120 -26.60 -11.13 10.60
N GLY A 121 -25.59 -12.01 10.68
CA GLY A 121 -25.68 -13.45 10.47
C GLY A 121 -25.38 -13.91 9.03
N GLU A 122 -25.16 -13.00 8.09
CA GLU A 122 -24.70 -13.34 6.75
C GLU A 122 -23.26 -13.86 6.79
N ILE A 123 -23.01 -15.01 6.17
CA ILE A 123 -21.69 -15.61 6.07
C ILE A 123 -21.42 -15.88 4.60
N VAL A 124 -20.35 -15.28 4.09
CA VAL A 124 -19.89 -15.45 2.71
C VAL A 124 -18.56 -16.19 2.73
N GLU A 125 -18.48 -17.31 2.01
CA GLU A 125 -17.23 -18.03 1.77
C GLU A 125 -16.47 -17.35 0.63
N MET A 126 -15.16 -17.18 0.81
CA MET A 126 -14.23 -16.61 -0.15
C MET A 126 -13.17 -17.65 -0.50
N THR A 127 -12.98 -17.89 -1.80
CA THR A 127 -12.15 -18.95 -2.37
C THR A 127 -11.17 -18.40 -3.42
N PRO A 128 -10.16 -19.16 -3.88
CA PRO A 128 -9.11 -18.63 -4.75
C PRO A 128 -9.66 -18.01 -6.04
N GLY A 129 -9.25 -16.78 -6.32
CA GLY A 129 -9.71 -16.00 -7.47
C GLY A 129 -10.88 -15.06 -7.17
N ASP A 130 -11.53 -15.18 -6.01
CA ASP A 130 -12.57 -14.23 -5.60
C ASP A 130 -11.96 -12.86 -5.28
N LEU A 131 -12.57 -11.80 -5.82
CA LEU A 131 -12.36 -10.44 -5.36
C LEU A 131 -13.44 -10.10 -4.36
N PHE A 132 -13.05 -9.53 -3.22
CA PHE A 132 -13.97 -9.25 -2.13
C PHE A 132 -13.98 -7.77 -1.75
N TYR A 133 -15.16 -7.34 -1.32
CA TYR A 133 -15.40 -6.11 -0.59
C TYR A 133 -16.12 -6.46 0.70
N VAL A 134 -15.49 -6.19 1.84
CA VAL A 134 -16.12 -6.29 3.16
C VAL A 134 -16.27 -4.87 3.70
N PRO A 135 -17.51 -4.38 3.87
CA PRO A 135 -17.74 -3.02 4.35
C PRO A 135 -17.29 -2.87 5.82
N PRO A 136 -17.11 -1.63 6.31
CA PRO A 136 -16.68 -1.36 7.69
C PRO A 136 -17.73 -1.74 8.76
N SER A 137 -18.90 -2.25 8.35
CA SER A 137 -19.85 -2.83 9.29
C SER A 137 -19.25 -4.04 10.02
N PRO A 138 -19.60 -4.28 11.29
CA PRO A 138 -18.99 -5.31 12.12
C PRO A 138 -19.02 -6.69 11.45
N HIS A 139 -17.86 -7.32 11.37
CA HIS A 139 -17.70 -8.66 10.81
C HIS A 139 -16.58 -9.44 11.50
N ASP A 140 -16.63 -10.75 11.39
CA ASP A 140 -15.60 -11.68 11.81
C ASP A 140 -15.11 -12.47 10.57
N SER A 141 -14.02 -13.20 10.71
CA SER A 141 -13.45 -14.00 9.63
C SER A 141 -12.70 -15.20 10.21
N TRP A 142 -12.80 -16.36 9.56
CA TRP A 142 -12.00 -17.53 9.92
C TRP A 142 -11.58 -18.30 8.68
N VAL A 143 -10.48 -19.06 8.83
CA VAL A 143 -9.99 -19.96 7.78
C VAL A 143 -10.90 -21.19 7.69
N ILE A 144 -11.24 -21.58 6.46
CA ILE A 144 -11.98 -22.80 6.16
C ILE A 144 -10.99 -23.90 5.74
N GLY A 145 -11.15 -25.07 6.36
CA GLY A 145 -10.37 -26.27 6.01
C GLY A 145 -8.99 -26.30 6.67
N ASN A 146 -8.09 -27.08 6.06
CA ASN A 146 -6.78 -27.44 6.63
C ASN A 146 -5.59 -26.84 5.85
N GLU A 147 -5.85 -25.93 4.93
CA GLU A 147 -4.83 -25.24 4.14
C GLU A 147 -4.73 -23.77 4.58
N PRO A 148 -3.54 -23.16 4.56
CA PRO A 148 -3.40 -21.73 4.83
C PRO A 148 -4.21 -20.87 3.85
N TYR A 149 -4.94 -19.90 4.38
CA TYR A 149 -5.60 -18.87 3.60
C TYR A 149 -4.62 -17.74 3.29
N VAL A 150 -4.51 -17.36 2.02
CA VAL A 150 -3.67 -16.25 1.56
C VAL A 150 -4.51 -15.30 0.72
N SER A 151 -4.49 -14.01 1.06
CA SER A 151 -5.18 -12.96 0.32
C SER A 151 -4.32 -11.71 0.16
N LEU A 152 -4.61 -10.94 -0.89
CA LEU A 152 -4.10 -9.59 -1.07
C LEU A 152 -5.15 -8.58 -0.65
N HIS A 153 -4.73 -7.52 0.02
CA HIS A 153 -5.57 -6.43 0.49
C HIS A 153 -5.07 -5.12 -0.10
N PHE A 154 -5.96 -4.35 -0.72
CA PHE A 154 -5.62 -3.10 -1.41
C PHE A 154 -6.06 -1.91 -0.55
N MET A 155 -5.13 -1.36 0.21
CA MET A 155 -5.39 -0.20 1.07
C MET A 155 -5.25 1.08 0.23
N GLY A 156 -6.25 1.95 0.27
CA GLY A 156 -6.23 3.22 -0.46
C GLY A 156 -6.59 3.14 -1.95
N ALA A 157 -6.99 1.98 -2.48
CA ALA A 157 -7.42 1.84 -3.88
C ALA A 157 -8.73 2.58 -4.22
N ALA A 158 -9.49 3.02 -3.21
CA ALA A 158 -10.76 3.74 -3.37
C ALA A 158 -10.65 5.09 -4.11
N GLY A 159 -9.42 5.59 -4.32
CA GLY A 159 -9.14 6.81 -5.10
C GLY A 159 -8.73 6.58 -6.56
N TYR A 160 -8.49 5.34 -6.99
CA TYR A 160 -8.06 5.06 -8.35
C TYR A 160 -9.17 5.39 -9.37
N ALA A 161 -8.83 6.20 -10.37
CA ALA A 161 -9.71 6.59 -11.48
C ALA A 161 -11.05 7.28 -11.10
N LYS A 162 -11.17 7.85 -9.89
CA LYS A 162 -12.23 8.82 -9.61
C LYS A 162 -11.96 10.08 -10.42
N LYS A 163 -12.74 10.30 -11.48
CA LYS A 163 -12.79 11.57 -12.22
C LYS A 163 -13.16 12.66 -11.21
N GLY A 164 -12.30 13.66 -11.05
CA GLY A 164 -12.57 14.76 -10.12
C GLY A 164 -13.92 15.40 -10.47
N THR A 165 -14.93 15.23 -9.62
CA THR A 165 -16.14 16.03 -9.71
C THR A 165 -15.75 17.41 -9.22
N GLN A 166 -15.51 18.31 -10.17
CA GLN A 166 -15.40 19.72 -9.89
C GLN A 166 -16.82 20.18 -9.62
N ASP A 167 -17.21 20.20 -8.35
CA ASP A 167 -18.47 20.80 -7.91
C ASP A 167 -18.41 22.29 -8.28
N CYS A 168 -19.11 22.63 -9.36
CA CYS A 168 -19.30 24.01 -9.75
C CYS A 168 -20.27 24.62 -8.75
N ASP A 169 -19.76 25.52 -7.91
CA ASP A 169 -20.53 26.37 -6.99
C ASP A 169 -21.73 26.98 -7.73
N THR A 170 -22.94 26.54 -7.39
CA THR A 170 -24.17 27.24 -7.75
C THR A 170 -24.59 28.10 -6.58
N SER A 171 -23.86 29.19 -6.39
CA SER A 171 -24.37 30.37 -5.69
C SER A 171 -25.27 31.15 -6.66
N GLY A 172 -26.58 31.02 -6.47
CA GLY A 172 -27.64 31.76 -7.15
C GLY A 172 -28.81 31.99 -6.21
#